data_AF-A0A0G0ZFP3-F1
#
_entry.id   AF-A0A0G0ZFP3-F1
#
_cell.length_a   1.000
_cell.length_b   1.000
_cell.length_c   1.000
_cell.angle_alpha   90.00
_cell.angle_beta   90.00
_cell.angle_gamma   90.00
#
_symmetry.space_group_name_H-M   'P 1'
#
loop_
_entity.id
_entity.type
_entity.pdbx_description
1 polymer ?
#
loop_
_entity_poly.entity_id
_entity_poly.type
_entity_poly.pdbx_seq_one_letter_code
_entity_poly.pdbx_strand_id
1 'polypeptide(L)'
;MIVNDIDHFREVYLPNPMSDLYDFGLVAIFDGWKLIFGDDYQRIVELGLLQLDGIYRNFQNKVWAESEIKKSGLEFKTVWGKGLAAETINDEVVRIGQRMAYTLVVRKDPKKDYVRIKALPASRVDLTSCYNILKKKDPQATWFLHASKKMLLNGSIKNPESKPTRLTLREIVDVLKNSKK
;
A
#
# COMPACT_ATOMS: atom_id res chain seq x y z
N MET A 1 -15.90 1.76 28.81
CA MET A 1 -16.69 1.85 27.57
C MET A 1 -15.85 2.59 26.54
N ILE A 2 -15.49 1.94 25.42
CA ILE A 2 -14.84 2.65 24.31
C ILE A 2 -15.94 3.50 23.69
N VAL A 3 -15.87 4.83 23.85
CA VAL A 3 -16.83 5.74 23.23
C VAL A 3 -16.54 5.77 21.73
N ASN A 4 -17.45 5.23 20.92
CA ASN A 4 -17.41 5.40 19.46
C ASN A 4 -18.48 6.43 19.06
N ASP A 5 -18.26 7.12 17.94
CA ASP A 5 -19.21 8.14 17.46
C ASP A 5 -20.56 7.53 17.02
N ILE A 6 -20.60 6.22 16.76
CA ILE A 6 -21.78 5.50 16.26
C ILE A 6 -22.84 5.34 17.36
N ASP A 7 -22.43 5.05 18.59
CA ASP A 7 -23.30 4.78 19.75
C ASP A 7 -24.15 6.00 20.17
N HIS A 8 -23.85 7.20 19.65
CA HIS A 8 -24.61 8.43 19.87
C HIS A 8 -25.33 8.93 18.62
N PHE A 9 -25.58 8.03 17.65
CA PHE A 9 -26.23 8.35 16.37
C PHE A 9 -25.49 9.46 15.59
N ARG A 10 -24.18 9.65 15.81
CA ARG A 10 -23.41 10.69 15.10
C ARG A 10 -23.09 10.30 13.67
N GLU A 11 -23.45 9.08 13.25
CA GLU A 11 -23.35 8.62 11.87
C GLU A 11 -24.09 9.54 10.87
N VAL A 12 -25.14 10.25 11.31
CA VAL A 12 -25.83 11.25 10.47
C VAL A 12 -24.96 12.43 10.06
N TYR A 13 -23.85 12.67 10.77
CA TYR A 13 -22.89 13.73 10.48
C TYR A 13 -21.71 13.24 9.63
N LEU A 14 -21.65 11.96 9.29
CA LEU A 14 -20.61 11.44 8.40
C LEU A 14 -20.79 12.00 6.97
N PRO A 15 -19.71 12.17 6.19
CA PRO A 15 -19.83 12.58 4.79
C PRO A 15 -20.65 11.56 3.99
N ASN A 16 -21.72 12.01 3.33
CA ASN A 16 -22.65 11.13 2.61
C ASN A 16 -23.23 10.02 3.52
N PRO A 17 -24.02 10.38 4.57
CA PRO A 17 -24.40 9.48 5.64
C PRO A 17 -25.27 8.30 5.19
N MET A 18 -25.97 8.44 4.06
CA MET A 18 -26.77 7.36 3.44
C MET A 18 -25.94 6.38 2.60
N SER A 19 -24.62 6.45 2.66
CA SER A 19 -23.74 5.57 1.89
C SER A 19 -23.66 4.19 2.52
N ASP A 20 -24.07 3.15 1.79
CA ASP A 20 -23.93 1.73 2.16
C ASP A 20 -22.50 1.33 2.58
N LEU A 21 -21.47 2.09 2.18
CA LEU A 21 -20.08 1.93 2.66
C LEU A 21 -19.99 1.79 4.19
N TYR A 22 -20.83 2.53 4.93
CA TYR A 22 -20.82 2.49 6.40
C TYR A 22 -21.34 1.17 6.96
N ASP A 23 -22.20 0.47 6.22
CA ASP A 23 -22.74 -0.84 6.60
C ASP A 23 -21.69 -1.96 6.49
N PHE A 24 -20.58 -1.72 5.77
CA PHE A 24 -19.42 -2.61 5.75
C PHE A 24 -18.46 -2.40 6.94
N GLY A 25 -18.81 -1.53 7.89
CA GLY A 25 -18.09 -1.31 9.14
C GLY A 25 -18.34 -2.40 10.18
N LEU A 26 -17.39 -2.62 11.07
CA LEU A 26 -17.48 -3.64 12.13
C LEU A 26 -18.78 -3.52 12.94
N VAL A 27 -19.17 -2.30 13.32
CA VAL A 27 -20.35 -2.06 14.16
C VAL A 27 -21.64 -2.45 13.43
N ALA A 28 -21.80 -2.04 12.16
CA ALA A 28 -22.97 -2.40 11.36
C ALA A 28 -23.03 -3.92 11.05
N ILE A 29 -21.87 -4.55 10.81
CA ILE A 29 -21.79 -6.01 10.62
C ILE A 29 -22.26 -6.76 11.88
N PHE A 30 -21.95 -6.25 13.08
CA PHE A 30 -22.43 -6.84 14.33
C PHE A 30 -23.96 -6.85 14.41
N ASP A 31 -24.63 -5.79 13.95
CA ASP A 31 -26.09 -5.75 13.94
C ASP A 31 -26.67 -6.77 12.95
N GLY A 32 -26.04 -6.93 11.79
CA GLY A 32 -26.36 -8.03 10.87
C GLY A 32 -26.19 -9.42 11.50
N TRP A 33 -25.13 -9.63 12.27
CA TRP A 33 -24.90 -10.90 12.97
C TRP A 33 -25.93 -11.19 14.06
N LYS A 34 -26.42 -10.18 14.79
CA LYS A 34 -27.53 -10.35 15.75
C LYS A 34 -28.80 -10.83 15.05
N LEU A 35 -29.09 -10.32 13.85
CA LEU A 35 -30.24 -10.75 13.06
C LEU A 35 -30.10 -12.19 12.55
N ILE A 36 -28.88 -12.62 12.21
CA ILE A 36 -28.61 -13.97 11.66
C ILE A 36 -28.54 -15.02 12.77
N PHE A 37 -27.88 -14.71 13.89
CA PHE A 37 -27.55 -15.69 14.93
C PHE A 37 -28.44 -15.57 16.18
N GLY A 38 -29.27 -14.53 16.28
CA GLY A 38 -30.19 -14.33 17.41
C GLY A 38 -29.44 -14.26 18.74
N ASP A 39 -29.84 -15.13 19.68
CA ASP A 39 -29.28 -15.20 21.04
C ASP A 39 -27.99 -16.03 21.15
N ASP A 40 -27.38 -16.45 20.03
CA ASP A 40 -26.05 -17.07 20.02
C ASP A 40 -24.95 -16.00 20.20
N TYR A 41 -24.96 -15.37 21.37
CA TYR A 41 -24.04 -14.30 21.74
C TYR A 41 -22.58 -14.78 21.76
N GLN A 42 -22.35 -16.04 22.11
CA GLN A 42 -21.01 -16.61 22.13
C GLN A 42 -20.39 -16.57 20.73
N ARG A 43 -21.12 -17.02 19.70
CA ARG A 43 -20.66 -16.97 18.32
C ARG A 43 -20.40 -15.54 17.84
N ILE A 44 -21.28 -14.60 18.17
CA ILE A 44 -21.12 -13.18 17.81
C ILE A 44 -19.83 -12.61 18.44
N VAL A 45 -19.58 -12.91 19.72
CA VAL A 45 -18.37 -12.49 20.42
C VAL A 45 -17.11 -13.11 19.80
N GLU A 46 -17.12 -14.41 19.51
CA GLU A 46 -15.98 -15.11 18.88
C GLU A 46 -15.62 -14.51 17.51
N LEU A 47 -16.62 -14.25 16.66
CA LEU A 47 -16.42 -13.57 15.37
C LEU A 47 -15.86 -12.16 15.54
N GLY A 48 -16.39 -11.42 16.52
CA GLY A 48 -15.93 -10.09 16.88
C GLY A 48 -14.47 -10.05 17.28
N LEU A 49 -14.06 -10.95 18.17
CA LEU A 49 -12.67 -11.07 18.62
C LEU A 49 -11.72 -11.40 17.46
N LEU A 50 -12.10 -12.35 16.60
CA LEU A 50 -11.29 -12.71 15.43
C LEU A 50 -11.11 -11.52 14.48
N GLN A 51 -12.15 -10.69 14.30
CA GLN A 51 -12.05 -9.50 13.46
C GLN A 51 -11.17 -8.41 14.09
N LEU A 52 -11.24 -8.24 15.42
CA LEU A 52 -10.35 -7.35 16.17
C LEU A 52 -8.89 -7.79 16.07
N ASP A 53 -8.59 -9.09 16.13
CA ASP A 53 -7.24 -9.61 15.92
C ASP A 53 -6.69 -9.26 14.53
N GLY A 54 -7.53 -9.39 13.50
CA GLY A 54 -7.18 -8.98 12.12
C GLY A 54 -6.91 -7.47 12.00
N ILE A 55 -7.74 -6.64 12.64
CA ILE A 55 -7.55 -5.19 12.70
C ILE A 55 -6.24 -4.84 13.41
N TYR A 56 -6.00 -5.45 14.57
CA TYR A 56 -4.79 -5.22 15.35
C TYR A 56 -3.53 -5.61 14.56
N ARG A 57 -3.55 -6.76 13.87
CA ARG A 57 -2.45 -7.17 13.00
C ARG A 57 -2.18 -6.17 11.88
N ASN A 58 -3.22 -5.61 11.27
CA ASN A 58 -3.08 -4.57 10.26
C ASN A 58 -2.48 -3.28 10.83
N PHE A 59 -2.86 -2.88 12.06
CA PHE A 59 -2.27 -1.73 12.74
C PHE A 59 -0.79 -1.94 13.05
N GLN A 60 -0.40 -3.12 13.55
CA GLN A 60 1.01 -3.46 13.74
C GLN A 60 1.79 -3.34 12.43
N ASN A 61 1.24 -3.86 11.32
CA ASN A 61 1.89 -3.78 10.01
C ASN A 61 2.02 -2.34 9.50
N LYS A 62 1.01 -1.51 9.71
CA LYS A 62 1.02 -0.07 9.40
C LYS A 62 2.08 0.66 10.23
N VAL A 63 2.08 0.49 11.55
CA VAL A 63 3.05 1.15 12.46
C VAL A 63 4.48 0.74 12.10
N TRP A 64 4.69 -0.52 11.74
CA TRP A 64 5.98 -0.97 11.24
C TRP A 64 6.35 -0.25 9.92
N ALA A 65 5.44 -0.16 8.96
CA ALA A 65 5.69 0.55 7.70
C ALA A 65 6.04 2.03 7.91
N GLU A 66 5.31 2.72 8.80
CA GLU A 66 5.59 4.11 9.18
C GLU A 66 6.99 4.25 9.81
N SER A 67 7.37 3.30 10.67
CA SER A 67 8.69 3.24 11.31
C SER A 67 9.81 3.01 10.28
N GLU A 68 9.62 2.11 9.32
CA GLU A 68 10.58 1.86 8.23
C GLU A 68 10.77 3.12 7.38
N ILE A 69 9.67 3.77 6.98
CA ILE A 69 9.73 5.03 6.23
C ILE A 69 10.51 6.10 7.00
N LYS A 70 10.27 6.23 8.31
CA LYS A 70 10.97 7.22 9.14
C LYS A 70 12.47 6.92 9.30
N LYS A 71 12.87 5.65 9.35
CA LYS A 71 14.25 5.23 9.63
C LYS A 71 15.11 5.10 8.37
N SER A 72 14.58 4.49 7.32
CA SER A 72 15.32 4.10 6.11
C SER A 72 14.71 4.69 4.82
N GLY A 73 13.66 5.49 4.94
CA GLY A 73 13.06 6.19 3.81
C GLY A 73 14.02 7.22 3.21
N LEU A 74 14.29 7.07 1.92
CA LEU A 74 14.98 8.03 1.09
C LEU A 74 13.95 8.87 0.34
N GLU A 75 13.79 10.12 0.77
CA GLU A 75 12.98 11.11 0.05
C GLU A 75 13.73 11.67 -1.16
N PHE A 76 13.00 11.91 -2.24
CA PHE A 76 13.54 12.53 -3.45
C PHE A 76 12.49 13.35 -4.20
N LYS A 77 12.93 14.13 -5.19
CA LYS A 77 12.06 14.92 -6.05
C LYS A 77 12.10 14.38 -7.48
N THR A 78 10.95 14.33 -8.13
CA THR A 78 10.80 13.97 -9.54
C THR A 78 10.08 15.10 -10.29
N VAL A 79 9.99 14.99 -11.61
CA VAL A 79 9.19 15.91 -12.43
C VAL A 79 7.68 15.85 -12.14
N TRP A 80 7.22 14.77 -11.50
CA TRP A 80 5.80 14.57 -11.17
C TRP A 80 5.44 14.93 -9.73
N GLY A 81 6.44 15.06 -8.84
CA GLY A 81 6.22 15.37 -7.43
C GLY A 81 7.21 14.69 -6.49
N LYS A 82 6.85 14.61 -5.21
CA LYS A 82 7.68 13.98 -4.16
C LYS A 82 7.73 12.48 -4.35
N GLY A 83 8.93 11.93 -4.25
CA GLY A 83 9.20 10.50 -4.28
C GLY A 83 9.68 10.00 -2.91
N LEU A 84 9.33 8.77 -2.60
CA LEU A 84 9.81 8.05 -1.42
C LEU A 84 10.38 6.70 -1.87
N ALA A 85 11.54 6.32 -1.38
CA ALA A 85 12.16 5.04 -1.64
C ALA A 85 12.55 4.38 -0.32
N ALA A 86 12.25 3.10 -0.13
CA ALA A 86 12.66 2.37 1.06
C ALA A 86 13.13 0.96 0.69
N GLU A 87 14.16 0.49 1.38
CA GLU A 87 14.60 -0.90 1.33
C GLU A 87 14.01 -1.63 2.53
N THR A 88 13.02 -2.49 2.29
CA THR A 88 12.29 -3.18 3.36
C THR A 88 11.54 -4.41 2.86
N ILE A 89 11.31 -5.38 3.74
CA ILE A 89 10.44 -6.53 3.47
C ILE A 89 8.94 -6.20 3.62
N ASN A 90 8.61 -5.06 4.25
CA ASN A 90 7.24 -4.66 4.47
C ASN A 90 6.66 -3.97 3.22
N ASP A 91 5.70 -4.60 2.54
CA ASP A 91 5.08 -4.04 1.34
C ASP A 91 4.14 -2.85 1.63
N GLU A 92 3.65 -2.74 2.87
CA GLU A 92 2.68 -1.71 3.27
C GLU A 92 3.27 -0.30 3.19
N VAL A 93 4.61 -0.15 3.15
CA VAL A 93 5.27 1.14 2.91
C VAL A 93 4.83 1.81 1.60
N VAL A 94 4.48 1.02 0.58
CA VAL A 94 4.00 1.57 -0.69
C VAL A 94 2.66 2.26 -0.50
N ARG A 95 1.73 1.62 0.23
CA ARG A 95 0.40 2.16 0.50
C ARG A 95 0.45 3.33 1.47
N ILE A 96 1.24 3.23 2.54
CA ILE A 96 1.41 4.29 3.52
C ILE A 96 2.09 5.51 2.89
N GLY A 97 3.16 5.33 2.11
CA GLY A 97 3.79 6.44 1.37
C GLY A 97 2.81 7.18 0.46
N GLN A 98 1.94 6.45 -0.25
CA GLN A 98 0.90 7.09 -1.07
C GLN A 98 -0.11 7.88 -0.23
N ARG A 99 -0.52 7.35 0.94
CA ARG A 99 -1.40 8.07 1.88
C ARG A 99 -0.73 9.30 2.50
N MET A 100 0.60 9.30 2.62
CA MET A 100 1.41 10.46 3.01
C MET A 100 1.64 11.45 1.86
N ALA A 101 0.86 11.35 0.77
CA ALA A 101 0.91 12.22 -0.40
C ALA A 101 2.21 12.17 -1.23
N TYR A 102 3.03 11.12 -1.09
CA TYR A 102 4.12 10.88 -2.03
C TYR A 102 3.55 10.45 -3.39
N THR A 103 3.92 11.18 -4.44
CA THR A 103 3.45 10.91 -5.81
C THR A 103 3.96 9.59 -6.33
N LEU A 104 5.17 9.20 -5.93
CA LEU A 104 5.83 7.98 -6.36
C LEU A 104 6.50 7.31 -5.17
N VAL A 105 6.25 6.00 -5.00
CA VAL A 105 6.85 5.21 -3.92
C VAL A 105 7.57 4.01 -4.51
N VAL A 106 8.82 3.83 -4.10
CA VAL A 106 9.69 2.70 -4.46
C VAL A 106 9.90 1.86 -3.22
N ARG A 107 9.69 0.57 -3.35
CA ARG A 107 10.07 -0.41 -2.33
C ARG A 107 10.99 -1.44 -2.98
N LYS A 108 12.16 -1.63 -2.39
CA LYS A 108 13.07 -2.74 -2.73
C LYS A 108 13.10 -3.73 -1.58
N ASP A 109 12.91 -5.01 -1.87
CA ASP A 109 13.04 -6.08 -0.88
C ASP A 109 14.52 -6.46 -0.71
N PRO A 110 15.13 -6.30 0.48
CA PRO A 110 16.55 -6.61 0.69
C PRO A 110 16.86 -8.11 0.65
N LYS A 111 15.85 -8.99 0.77
CA LYS A 111 16.03 -10.45 0.76
C LYS A 111 15.86 -11.05 -0.63
N LYS A 112 14.93 -10.49 -1.42
CA LYS A 112 14.56 -11.02 -2.75
C LYS A 112 15.01 -10.14 -3.91
N ASP A 113 15.52 -8.94 -3.62
CA ASP A 113 15.83 -7.90 -4.60
C ASP A 113 14.64 -7.47 -5.48
N TYR A 114 13.42 -7.80 -5.06
CA TYR A 114 12.21 -7.41 -5.79
C TYR A 114 11.96 -5.92 -5.62
N VAL A 115 11.61 -5.27 -6.73
CA VAL A 115 11.35 -3.83 -6.76
C VAL A 115 9.90 -3.59 -7.14
N ARG A 116 9.26 -2.69 -6.41
CA ARG A 116 7.92 -2.21 -6.68
C ARG A 116 7.92 -0.69 -6.70
N ILE A 117 7.61 -0.12 -7.86
CA ILE A 117 7.46 1.31 -8.06
C ILE A 117 5.99 1.57 -8.36
N LYS A 118 5.32 2.35 -7.52
CA LYS A 118 3.92 2.74 -7.72
C LYS A 118 3.75 4.24 -7.60
N ALA A 119 3.07 4.81 -8.57
CA ALA A 119 2.61 6.18 -8.53
C ALA A 119 1.18 6.28 -8.00
N LEU A 120 0.79 7.45 -7.49
CA LEU A 120 -0.61 7.73 -7.14
C LEU A 120 -1.51 7.54 -8.36
N PRO A 121 -2.67 6.85 -8.23
CA PRO A 121 -3.56 6.58 -9.36
C PRO A 121 -4.01 7.85 -10.12
N ALA A 122 -4.31 8.93 -9.39
CA ALA A 122 -4.76 10.21 -9.96
C ALA A 122 -3.61 11.08 -10.52
N SER A 123 -2.35 10.66 -10.39
CA SER A 123 -1.21 11.43 -10.89
C SER A 123 -1.07 11.33 -12.42
N ARG A 124 -0.26 12.24 -12.99
CA ARG A 124 0.12 12.23 -14.42
C ARG A 124 1.40 11.43 -14.70
N VAL A 125 1.84 10.59 -13.77
CA VAL A 125 3.08 9.82 -13.90
C VAL A 125 2.98 8.85 -15.08
N ASP A 126 4.02 8.83 -15.91
CA ASP A 126 4.26 7.82 -16.94
C ASP A 126 5.68 7.24 -16.78
N LEU A 127 5.78 5.98 -16.35
CA LEU A 127 7.04 5.30 -16.09
C LEU A 127 7.66 4.66 -17.34
N THR A 128 7.14 4.91 -18.56
CA THR A 128 7.66 4.30 -19.79
C THR A 128 9.14 4.63 -20.02
N SER A 129 9.54 5.89 -19.85
CA SER A 129 10.94 6.28 -19.98
C SER A 129 11.82 5.60 -18.93
N CYS A 130 11.35 5.57 -17.67
CA CYS A 130 12.07 4.92 -16.58
C CYS A 130 12.24 3.42 -16.83
N TYR A 131 11.18 2.75 -17.29
CA TYR A 131 11.18 1.33 -17.66
C TYR A 131 12.26 1.04 -18.72
N ASN A 132 12.30 1.82 -19.80
CA ASN A 132 13.27 1.62 -20.87
C ASN A 132 14.72 1.80 -20.38
N ILE A 133 14.96 2.80 -19.52
CA ILE A 133 16.29 3.05 -18.95
C ILE A 133 16.70 1.91 -18.00
N LEU A 134 15.80 1.50 -17.10
CA LEU A 134 16.08 0.42 -16.13
C LEU A 134 16.33 -0.92 -16.83
N LYS A 135 15.52 -1.24 -17.86
CA LYS A 135 15.72 -2.44 -18.69
C LYS A 135 17.05 -2.40 -19.45
N LYS A 136 17.49 -1.23 -19.91
CA LYS A 136 18.80 -1.08 -20.57
C LYS A 136 19.97 -1.21 -19.59
N LYS A 137 19.83 -0.67 -18.37
CA LYS A 137 20.84 -0.76 -17.31
C LYS A 137 21.00 -2.17 -16.75
N ASP A 138 19.92 -2.93 -16.68
CA ASP A 138 19.93 -4.32 -16.24
C ASP A 138 19.11 -5.20 -17.19
N PRO A 139 19.69 -5.63 -18.34
CA PRO A 139 18.99 -6.40 -19.37
C PRO A 139 18.56 -7.79 -18.93
N GLN A 140 19.15 -8.33 -17.86
CA GLN A 140 18.84 -9.66 -17.33
C GLN A 140 17.64 -9.62 -16.38
N ALA A 141 17.33 -8.46 -15.80
CA ALA A 141 16.20 -8.29 -14.90
C ALA A 141 14.86 -8.31 -15.62
N THR A 142 13.88 -8.99 -15.03
CA THR A 142 12.53 -9.09 -15.58
C THR A 142 11.68 -7.91 -15.12
N TRP A 143 11.87 -6.76 -15.77
CA TRP A 143 11.03 -5.58 -15.52
C TRP A 143 9.68 -5.69 -16.22
N PHE A 144 8.61 -5.33 -15.52
CA PHE A 144 7.24 -5.31 -16.02
C PHE A 144 6.60 -3.94 -15.78
N LEU A 145 6.26 -3.26 -16.87
CA LEU A 145 5.48 -2.02 -16.83
C LEU A 145 3.99 -2.37 -16.99
N HIS A 146 3.18 -2.00 -16.00
CA HIS A 146 1.73 -2.17 -16.07
C HIS A 146 1.12 -1.27 -17.15
N ALA A 147 -0.01 -1.68 -17.75
CA ALA A 147 -0.67 -0.96 -18.84
C ALA A 147 -1.04 0.50 -18.48
N SER A 148 -1.31 0.79 -17.20
CA SER A 148 -1.56 2.17 -16.72
C SER A 148 -0.33 3.06 -16.72
N LYS A 149 0.87 2.49 -16.94
CA LYS A 149 2.19 3.13 -16.90
C LYS A 149 2.58 3.76 -15.55
N LYS A 150 1.73 3.62 -14.52
CA LYS A 150 1.91 4.14 -13.16
C LYS A 150 2.51 3.12 -12.19
N MET A 151 2.73 1.89 -12.65
CA MET A 151 3.29 0.82 -11.85
C MET A 151 4.37 0.09 -12.65
N LEU A 152 5.56 0.04 -12.08
CA LEU A 152 6.71 -0.66 -12.63
C LEU A 152 7.21 -1.66 -11.58
N LEU A 153 7.22 -2.93 -11.96
CA LEU A 153 7.51 -4.05 -11.07
C LEU A 153 8.75 -4.79 -11.58
N ASN A 154 9.49 -5.36 -10.65
CA ASN A 154 10.53 -6.33 -10.94
C ASN A 154 10.50 -7.40 -9.82
N GLY A 155 10.48 -8.66 -10.21
CA GLY A 155 10.23 -9.75 -9.27
C GLY A 155 8.74 -10.04 -9.09
N SER A 156 8.39 -11.33 -9.06
CA SER A 156 7.06 -11.79 -8.72
C SER A 156 7.15 -13.16 -8.07
N ILE A 157 6.45 -13.35 -6.94
CA ILE A 157 6.31 -14.66 -6.30
C ILE A 157 5.55 -15.64 -7.21
N LYS A 158 4.71 -15.12 -8.11
CA LYS A 158 3.88 -15.93 -9.03
C LYS A 158 4.61 -16.33 -10.31
N ASN A 159 5.80 -15.78 -10.58
CA ASN A 159 6.60 -16.12 -11.75
C ASN A 159 7.99 -16.60 -11.32
N PRO A 160 8.21 -17.93 -11.25
CA PRO A 160 9.50 -18.50 -10.84
C PRO A 160 10.69 -18.06 -11.69
N GLU A 161 10.45 -17.77 -12.98
CA GLU A 161 11.49 -17.32 -13.93
C GLU A 161 11.83 -15.83 -13.79
N SER A 162 11.15 -15.11 -12.89
CA SER A 162 11.39 -13.68 -12.69
C SER A 162 12.76 -13.42 -12.07
N LYS A 163 13.64 -12.78 -12.82
CA LYS A 163 14.98 -12.37 -12.39
C LYS A 163 14.92 -11.01 -11.69
N PRO A 164 15.27 -10.93 -10.39
CA PRO A 164 15.35 -9.66 -9.70
C PRO A 164 16.48 -8.79 -10.25
N THR A 165 16.34 -7.49 -10.11
CA THR A 165 17.35 -6.53 -10.57
C THR A 165 18.54 -6.46 -9.62
N ARG A 166 19.73 -6.31 -10.19
CA ARG A 166 20.96 -6.05 -9.42
C ARG A 166 21.15 -4.57 -9.10
N LEU A 167 20.32 -3.69 -9.66
CA LEU A 167 20.39 -2.26 -9.39
C LEU A 167 20.06 -1.98 -7.93
N THR A 168 20.86 -1.12 -7.31
CA THR A 168 20.64 -0.63 -5.95
C THR A 168 19.43 0.30 -5.90
N LEU A 169 18.86 0.50 -4.71
CA LEU A 169 17.76 1.45 -4.51
C LEU A 169 18.13 2.86 -4.99
N ARG A 170 19.39 3.29 -4.77
CA ARG A 170 19.88 4.61 -5.19
C ARG A 170 19.92 4.74 -6.71
N GLU A 171 20.44 3.74 -7.42
CA GLU A 171 20.47 3.77 -8.89
C GLU A 171 19.07 3.84 -9.50
N ILE A 172 18.10 3.14 -8.90
CA ILE A 172 16.69 3.19 -9.31
C ILE A 172 16.14 4.61 -9.08
N VAL A 173 16.40 5.19 -7.91
CA VAL A 173 15.98 6.56 -7.56
C VAL A 173 16.60 7.59 -8.51
N ASP A 174 17.85 7.43 -8.92
CA ASP A 174 18.51 8.34 -9.85
C ASP A 174 17.89 8.30 -11.25
N VAL A 175 17.43 7.13 -11.71
CA VAL A 175 16.65 7.04 -12.95
C VAL A 175 15.32 7.79 -12.82
N LEU A 176 14.65 7.68 -11.66
CA LEU A 176 13.37 8.35 -11.41
C LEU A 176 13.53 9.87 -11.27
N LYS A 177 14.59 10.36 -10.64
CA LYS A 177 14.92 11.80 -10.54
C LYS A 177 15.15 12.44 -11.91
N ASN A 178 15.84 11.72 -12.79
CA ASN A 178 16.23 12.19 -14.13
C ASN A 178 15.18 11.90 -15.22
N SER A 179 13.99 11.43 -14.83
CA SER A 179 12.89 11.22 -15.76
C SER A 179 12.46 12.53 -16.40
N LYS A 180 12.22 12.50 -17.71
CA LYS A 180 11.65 13.63 -18.46
C LYS A 180 10.13 13.54 -18.41
N LYS A 181 9.47 14.70 -18.49
CA LYS A 181 8.00 14.80 -18.59
C LYS A 181 7.47 14.04 -19.79
#